data_AF-A0AA88KME2-F1
#
_entry.id   AF-A0AA88KME2-F1
#
_cell.length_a   1.000
_cell.length_b   1.000
_cell.length_c   1.000
_cell.angle_alpha   90.00
_cell.angle_beta   90.00
_cell.angle_gamma   90.00
#
_symmetry.space_group_name_H-M   'P 1'
#
loop_
_entity.id
_entity.type
_entity.pdbx_description
1 polymer ?
#
loop_
_entity_poly.entity_id
_entity_poly.type
_entity_poly.pdbx_seq_one_letter_code
_entity_poly.pdbx_strand_id
1 'polypeptide(L)'
;MINKTAVSLMIAILLIAILCCCSSATFVQATSAAEAATPPTSSSSTSSDHHHHEDESSEQTTISADLSLKDDILQQQNNSGASSNTSSSDETLSNGKTKNKSKRTIQITIPKDYEKFVLKPRVIGEEQKIRIYNAQNTTFYQRKLKNPVLKMWILIVGRKMKNDLPYYTYSAKRFFETAWRRNIQVELMEIQKFDMMVAHDGSNSIMYDGEVIPREEFPDAVLPRLGAHIDYWGLAVVRQLEKLDILVLNGFESLEMTRDKLQTLQQLAKDQIAIPKTMIARFPIDTSIISRHFSFPIILKKSSGSQGKGVLLVQSEDQIKGLGDMLDTTKPMIIQEFIAASKGRDIRAIVLGGKVIGAMMRVAKSGFKSNFHQGGYVKPVKLSNLLEWLAISAAQSVELDFAGVDILIDRDTYKICEINSSPGFEGFELATGVNVPDQLFNYVELKTSIWRKLDKKKKKKKPVLIPVEAEHVVASKPEQKQDIQIDLNGQQL
;
A
#
# COMPACT_ATOMS: atom_id res chain seq x y z
N MET A 1 -17.03 -31.74 32.69
CA MET A 1 -16.26 -32.91 32.22
C MET A 1 -16.84 -33.35 30.89
N ILE A 2 -16.17 -33.05 29.78
CA ILE A 2 -16.66 -33.38 28.44
C ILE A 2 -16.46 -34.89 28.22
N ASN A 3 -17.55 -35.58 27.91
CA ASN A 3 -17.61 -37.04 27.81
C ASN A 3 -16.67 -37.52 26.68
N LYS A 4 -15.66 -38.33 27.01
CA LYS A 4 -14.61 -38.79 26.06
C LYS A 4 -15.19 -39.52 24.85
N THR A 5 -16.37 -40.12 24.98
CA THR A 5 -17.09 -40.77 23.89
C THR A 5 -17.61 -39.79 22.84
N ALA A 6 -18.01 -38.58 23.22
CA ALA A 6 -18.49 -37.56 22.26
C ALA A 6 -17.36 -37.00 21.40
N VAL A 7 -16.16 -36.84 21.98
CA VAL A 7 -14.96 -36.39 21.25
C VAL A 7 -14.49 -37.47 20.27
N SER A 8 -14.54 -38.74 20.68
CA SER A 8 -14.15 -39.85 19.80
C SER A 8 -15.12 -40.03 18.62
N LEU A 9 -16.41 -39.77 18.83
CA LEU A 9 -17.43 -39.82 17.77
C LEU A 9 -17.25 -38.66 16.76
N MET A 10 -16.94 -37.45 17.23
CA MET A 10 -16.65 -36.32 16.35
C MET A 10 -15.39 -36.53 15.50
N ILE A 11 -14.34 -37.12 16.07
CA ILE A 11 -13.11 -37.44 15.33
C ILE A 11 -13.37 -38.52 14.26
N ALA A 12 -14.20 -39.53 14.58
CA ALA A 12 -14.57 -40.56 13.61
C ALA A 12 -15.39 -40.00 12.44
N ILE A 13 -16.34 -39.08 12.71
CA ILE A 13 -17.12 -38.41 11.66
C ILE A 13 -16.22 -37.53 10.78
N LEU A 14 -15.24 -36.83 11.37
CA LEU A 14 -14.29 -36.00 10.62
C LEU A 14 -13.37 -36.85 9.72
N LEU A 15 -12.93 -38.03 10.19
CA LEU A 15 -12.11 -38.95 9.41
C LEU A 15 -12.89 -39.59 8.25
N ILE A 16 -14.17 -39.92 8.45
CA ILE A 16 -15.03 -40.45 7.38
C ILE A 16 -15.29 -39.37 6.32
N ALA A 17 -15.48 -38.11 6.71
CA ALA A 17 -15.64 -37.00 5.77
C ALA A 17 -14.37 -36.77 4.91
N ILE A 18 -13.18 -36.93 5.50
CA ILE A 18 -11.90 -36.82 4.79
C ILE A 18 -11.70 -37.99 3.81
N LEU A 19 -12.08 -39.21 4.19
CA LEU A 19 -11.99 -40.39 3.33
C LEU A 19 -12.99 -40.36 2.16
N CYS A 20 -14.19 -39.80 2.35
CA CYS A 20 -15.18 -39.62 1.29
C CYS A 20 -14.77 -38.53 0.26
N CYS A 21 -13.99 -37.52 0.65
CA CYS A 21 -13.47 -36.52 -0.31
C CYS A 21 -12.29 -37.00 -1.17
N CYS A 22 -11.63 -38.10 -0.81
CA CYS A 22 -10.48 -38.63 -1.57
C CYS A 22 -10.82 -39.75 -2.55
N SER A 23 -12.09 -40.13 -2.69
CA SER A 23 -12.51 -41.26 -3.55
C SER A 23 -13.19 -40.79 -4.83
N SER A 24 -12.47 -40.07 -5.67
CA SER A 24 -12.83 -39.86 -7.08
C SER A 24 -11.58 -39.72 -7.95
N ALA A 25 -10.82 -40.81 -8.07
CA ALA A 25 -9.77 -40.97 -9.07
C ALA A 25 -9.51 -42.46 -9.34
N THR A 26 -10.19 -43.00 -10.35
CA THR A 26 -9.92 -44.27 -11.04
C THR A 26 -10.50 -44.11 -12.45
N PHE A 27 -9.98 -44.56 -13.58
CA PHE A 27 -8.83 -45.37 -14.00
C PHE A 27 -8.91 -45.33 -15.54
N VAL A 28 -7.82 -45.14 -16.31
CA VAL A 28 -7.73 -45.71 -17.68
C VAL A 28 -6.30 -46.18 -17.92
N GLN A 29 -6.18 -47.46 -18.27
CA GLN A 29 -4.96 -48.23 -18.47
C GLN A 29 -4.22 -47.87 -19.75
N ALA A 30 -2.90 -48.11 -19.69
CA ALA A 30 -1.98 -48.18 -20.80
C ALA A 30 -2.20 -49.43 -21.67
N THR A 31 -1.87 -49.32 -22.96
CA THR A 31 -1.38 -50.44 -23.78
C THR A 31 -0.09 -50.02 -24.49
N SER A 32 0.86 -50.94 -24.47
CA SER A 32 2.21 -50.89 -25.03
C SER A 32 2.25 -51.26 -26.51
N ALA A 33 3.23 -50.71 -27.24
CA ALA A 33 3.96 -51.46 -28.27
C ALA A 33 5.35 -50.84 -28.49
N ALA A 34 6.33 -51.71 -28.61
CA ALA A 34 7.77 -51.46 -28.73
C ALA A 34 8.24 -51.57 -30.19
N GLU A 35 9.37 -50.93 -30.52
CA GLU A 35 10.44 -51.34 -31.46
C GLU A 35 11.44 -50.16 -31.58
N ALA A 36 12.66 -50.23 -31.02
CA ALA A 36 13.89 -50.88 -31.49
C ALA A 36 14.62 -50.16 -32.64
N ALA A 37 15.76 -49.50 -32.35
CA ALA A 37 17.04 -49.62 -33.07
C ALA A 37 18.12 -48.60 -32.57
N THR A 38 19.36 -49.08 -32.53
CA THR A 38 20.60 -48.55 -31.92
C THR A 38 21.50 -47.70 -32.88
N PRO A 39 22.65 -47.12 -32.43
CA PRO A 39 23.30 -45.88 -32.92
C PRO A 39 24.55 -46.15 -33.82
N PRO A 40 25.51 -45.23 -34.14
CA PRO A 40 26.41 -44.43 -33.26
C PRO A 40 26.57 -42.94 -33.78
N THR A 41 27.29 -41.97 -33.20
CA THR A 41 28.73 -41.86 -32.85
C THR A 41 29.02 -40.57 -32.05
N SER A 42 30.09 -40.66 -31.27
CA SER A 42 30.81 -39.67 -30.45
C SER A 42 31.23 -38.34 -31.09
N SER A 43 31.29 -37.27 -30.28
CA SER A 43 32.54 -36.51 -30.07
C SER A 43 32.46 -35.65 -28.78
N SER A 44 33.49 -35.83 -27.97
CA SER A 44 33.83 -35.11 -26.75
C SER A 44 34.54 -33.80 -27.08
N SER A 45 34.19 -32.70 -26.39
CA SER A 45 35.16 -31.65 -26.08
C SER A 45 34.89 -31.10 -24.68
N THR A 46 35.86 -31.34 -23.81
CA THR A 46 35.99 -30.79 -22.47
C THR A 46 36.69 -29.44 -22.57
N SER A 47 36.05 -28.36 -22.15
CA SER A 47 36.72 -27.11 -21.80
C SER A 47 36.54 -26.86 -20.31
N SER A 48 37.65 -27.01 -19.59
CA SER A 48 37.81 -26.63 -18.19
C SER A 48 37.93 -25.11 -18.09
N ASP A 49 36.85 -24.43 -17.73
CA ASP A 49 36.91 -23.01 -17.37
C ASP A 49 37.13 -22.88 -15.86
N HIS A 50 38.32 -22.41 -15.51
CA HIS A 50 38.67 -21.91 -14.21
C HIS A 50 37.76 -20.72 -13.84
N HIS A 51 36.85 -20.93 -12.89
CA HIS A 51 36.16 -19.81 -12.24
C HIS A 51 37.13 -19.11 -11.28
N HIS A 52 37.72 -18.03 -11.77
CA HIS A 52 38.22 -16.96 -10.92
C HIS A 52 37.03 -16.35 -10.15
N HIS A 53 37.04 -16.52 -8.83
CA HIS A 53 36.31 -15.66 -7.92
C HIS A 53 37.03 -14.31 -7.90
N GLU A 54 36.60 -13.38 -8.77
CA GLU A 54 36.87 -11.96 -8.56
C GLU A 54 35.89 -11.45 -7.50
N ASP A 55 36.39 -11.21 -6.29
CA ASP A 55 35.76 -10.32 -5.34
C ASP A 55 35.75 -8.91 -5.96
N GLU A 56 34.64 -8.53 -6.59
CA GLU A 56 34.38 -7.14 -6.98
C GLU A 56 34.33 -6.29 -5.69
N SER A 57 35.44 -5.64 -5.35
CA SER A 57 35.44 -4.51 -4.42
C SER A 57 34.61 -3.40 -5.06
N SER A 58 33.31 -3.37 -4.80
CA SER A 58 32.42 -2.38 -5.37
C SER A 58 32.82 -0.99 -4.87
N GLU A 59 33.45 -0.18 -5.73
CA GLU A 59 33.77 1.21 -5.40
C GLU A 59 32.49 1.92 -4.91
N GLN A 60 32.59 2.67 -3.81
CA GLN A 60 31.46 3.38 -3.20
C GLN A 60 31.61 4.90 -3.43
N THR A 61 30.48 5.61 -3.54
CA THR A 61 30.40 7.07 -3.61
C THR A 61 29.38 7.57 -2.60
N THR A 62 29.50 8.83 -2.17
CA THR A 62 28.62 9.42 -1.16
C THR A 62 27.77 10.53 -1.77
N ILE A 63 26.45 10.44 -1.60
CA ILE A 63 25.50 11.49 -1.99
C ILE A 63 24.87 12.13 -0.75
N SER A 64 24.56 13.42 -0.84
CA SER A 64 23.94 14.16 0.26
C SER A 64 22.43 14.31 0.06
N ALA A 65 21.66 14.10 1.13
CA ALA A 65 20.25 14.43 1.24
C ALA A 65 20.09 15.68 2.11
N ASP A 66 19.39 16.71 1.62
CA ASP A 66 19.11 17.89 2.43
C ASP A 66 17.97 17.59 3.43
N LEU A 67 18.21 17.85 4.71
CA LEU A 67 17.21 17.73 5.78
C LEU A 67 16.33 18.97 5.93
N SER A 68 16.56 20.02 5.13
CA SER A 68 15.82 21.29 5.17
C SER A 68 14.35 21.20 4.73
N LEU A 69 13.85 20.01 4.36
CA LEU A 69 12.47 19.75 3.93
C LEU A 69 11.40 19.86 5.04
N LYS A 70 11.67 20.56 6.14
CA LYS A 70 10.59 21.15 6.93
C LYS A 70 9.96 22.36 6.22
N ASP A 71 10.69 23.10 5.40
CA ASP A 71 10.26 24.47 5.12
C ASP A 71 9.30 24.66 3.92
N ASP A 72 9.14 23.75 2.96
CA ASP A 72 8.19 23.99 1.84
C ASP A 72 6.72 23.69 2.18
N ILE A 73 6.48 22.80 3.16
CA ILE A 73 5.12 22.55 3.68
C ILE A 73 4.83 23.43 4.91
N LEU A 74 5.87 23.87 5.65
CA LEU A 74 5.72 24.82 6.76
C LEU A 74 5.71 26.30 6.33
N GLN A 75 6.26 26.73 5.19
CA GLN A 75 6.23 28.17 4.82
C GLN A 75 4.85 28.68 4.37
N GLN A 76 3.91 27.80 4.01
CA GLN A 76 2.50 28.19 3.91
C GLN A 76 1.84 28.45 5.28
N GLN A 77 2.50 28.09 6.39
CA GLN A 77 1.93 28.17 7.73
C GLN A 77 1.98 29.57 8.36
N ASN A 78 2.80 30.51 7.85
CA ASN A 78 2.97 31.82 8.48
C ASN A 78 2.44 33.02 7.67
N ASN A 79 2.11 32.87 6.38
CA ASN A 79 1.67 33.99 5.53
C ASN A 79 0.15 34.15 5.40
N SER A 80 -0.66 33.35 6.09
CA SER A 80 -2.13 33.46 6.05
C SER A 80 -2.75 33.96 7.36
N GLY A 81 -1.94 34.58 8.21
CA GLY A 81 -2.32 35.08 9.55
C GLY A 81 -2.02 36.56 9.75
N ALA A 82 -2.19 37.41 8.74
CA ALA A 82 -2.24 38.86 8.92
C ALA A 82 -2.84 39.52 7.67
N SER A 83 -4.16 39.77 7.67
CA SER A 83 -4.73 40.81 6.80
C SER A 83 -5.96 41.41 7.46
N SER A 84 -5.73 42.45 8.26
CA SER A 84 -6.73 43.47 8.58
C SER A 84 -5.99 44.78 8.81
N ASN A 85 -6.20 45.76 7.90
CA ASN A 85 -6.04 47.22 8.02
C ASN A 85 -4.69 47.76 8.57
N THR A 86 -3.97 48.74 8.01
CA THR A 86 -4.33 50.08 7.49
C THR A 86 -3.08 50.73 6.86
N SER A 87 -3.30 51.63 5.87
CA SER A 87 -2.54 52.84 5.50
C SER A 87 -0.99 52.89 5.53
N SER A 88 -0.46 53.33 4.39
CA SER A 88 0.89 53.83 4.08
C SER A 88 1.43 54.93 5.00
N SER A 89 2.69 54.82 5.43
CA SER A 89 3.76 55.83 5.23
C SER A 89 5.08 55.41 5.93
N ASP A 90 6.18 55.69 5.23
CA ASP A 90 7.54 56.00 5.66
C ASP A 90 8.49 54.99 6.34
N GLU A 91 9.63 54.83 5.63
CA GLU A 91 11.03 54.76 6.06
C GLU A 91 11.40 54.18 7.44
N THR A 92 12.26 53.16 7.45
CA THR A 92 13.71 53.31 7.73
C THR A 92 14.41 51.95 7.83
N LEU A 93 15.64 51.90 7.31
CA LEU A 93 16.58 50.80 7.46
C LEU A 93 16.88 50.52 8.93
N SER A 94 16.82 49.25 9.36
CA SER A 94 17.70 48.77 10.42
C SER A 94 18.05 47.28 10.26
N ASN A 95 19.34 47.02 10.49
CA ASN A 95 20.04 45.75 10.41
C ASN A 95 19.36 44.63 11.21
N GLY A 96 18.97 43.55 10.52
CA GLY A 96 18.59 42.28 11.12
C GLY A 96 19.48 41.15 10.60
N LYS A 97 20.48 40.76 11.40
CA LYS A 97 21.37 39.61 11.16
C LYS A 97 20.57 38.37 10.75
N THR A 98 20.75 37.92 9.51
CA THR A 98 20.30 36.61 9.04
C THR A 98 21.02 35.54 9.84
N LYS A 99 20.33 34.93 10.82
CA LYS A 99 20.77 33.67 11.43
C LYS A 99 20.82 32.62 10.34
N ASN A 100 22.02 32.30 9.90
CA ASN A 100 22.31 31.24 8.94
C ASN A 100 21.87 29.89 9.56
N LYS A 101 20.66 29.43 9.26
CA LYS A 101 20.21 28.08 9.67
C LYS A 101 21.11 27.08 8.94
N SER A 102 22.01 26.44 9.69
CA SER A 102 22.86 25.34 9.20
C SER A 102 21.97 24.29 8.52
N LYS A 103 22.13 24.13 7.19
CA LYS A 103 21.49 23.06 6.42
C LYS A 103 22.06 21.74 6.93
N ARG A 104 21.30 21.00 7.73
CA ARG A 104 21.65 19.63 8.09
C ARG A 104 21.52 18.77 6.84
N THR A 105 22.55 18.00 6.51
CA THR A 105 22.53 17.05 5.40
C THR A 105 22.78 15.64 5.93
N ILE A 106 22.15 14.63 5.33
CA ILE A 106 22.47 13.21 5.58
C ILE A 106 23.32 12.71 4.42
N GLN A 107 24.46 12.10 4.72
CA GLN A 107 25.26 11.40 3.74
C GLN A 107 24.71 9.98 3.54
N ILE A 108 24.56 9.57 2.28
CA ILE A 108 24.11 8.25 1.88
C ILE A 108 25.17 7.68 0.96
N THR A 109 25.76 6.56 1.38
CA THR A 109 26.72 5.82 0.57
C THR A 109 25.98 4.92 -0.41
N ILE A 110 26.40 4.95 -1.67
CA ILE A 110 25.85 4.12 -2.76
C ILE A 110 27.00 3.50 -3.55
N PRO A 111 26.79 2.37 -4.26
CA PRO A 111 27.77 1.88 -5.21
C PRO A 111 28.02 2.92 -6.32
N LYS A 112 29.28 3.10 -6.73
CA LYS A 112 29.69 4.16 -7.67
C LYS A 112 28.99 4.07 -9.03
N ASP A 113 28.67 2.87 -9.49
CA ASP A 113 27.92 2.66 -10.74
C ASP A 113 26.46 3.17 -10.66
N TYR A 114 26.02 3.69 -9.51
CA TYR A 114 24.66 4.20 -9.27
C TYR A 114 24.56 5.71 -9.53
N GLU A 115 25.68 6.40 -9.72
CA GLU A 115 25.68 7.84 -10.07
C GLU A 115 24.90 8.11 -11.36
N LYS A 116 24.93 7.16 -12.32
CA LYS A 116 24.14 7.18 -13.57
C LYS A 116 22.64 7.32 -13.35
N PHE A 117 22.15 7.01 -12.15
CA PHE A 117 20.72 7.09 -11.83
C PHE A 117 20.27 8.47 -11.33
N VAL A 118 21.22 9.38 -11.08
CA VAL A 118 20.97 10.75 -10.61
C VAL A 118 20.02 10.71 -9.39
N LEU A 119 20.50 10.19 -8.28
CA LEU A 119 19.69 10.04 -7.06
C LEU A 119 19.51 11.41 -6.39
N LYS A 120 18.27 11.73 -5.96
CA LYS A 120 17.94 12.96 -5.22
C LYS A 120 17.26 12.60 -3.91
N PRO A 121 18.04 12.17 -2.90
CA PRO A 121 17.44 11.52 -1.76
C PRO A 121 16.57 12.44 -0.94
N ARG A 122 15.53 11.86 -0.33
CA ARG A 122 14.59 12.55 0.56
C ARG A 122 14.48 11.81 1.87
N VAL A 123 14.21 12.56 2.93
CA VAL A 123 14.00 12.00 4.25
C VAL A 123 12.62 12.39 4.76
N ILE A 124 11.91 11.40 5.30
CA ILE A 124 10.47 11.50 5.60
C ILE A 124 10.19 11.13 7.05
N GLY A 125 9.21 11.82 7.63
CA GLY A 125 8.76 11.66 9.02
C GLY A 125 9.36 12.69 9.98
N GLU A 126 8.70 12.91 11.12
CA GLU A 126 9.15 13.88 12.14
C GLU A 126 10.53 13.56 12.70
N GLU A 127 10.88 12.27 12.77
CA GLU A 127 12.20 11.77 13.19
C GLU A 127 13.13 11.40 12.02
N GLN A 128 12.76 11.75 10.79
CA GLN A 128 13.62 11.54 9.63
C GLN A 128 14.06 10.07 9.40
N LYS A 129 13.18 9.12 9.76
CA LYS A 129 13.46 7.68 9.76
C LYS A 129 13.53 7.05 8.36
N ILE A 130 12.73 7.54 7.42
CA ILE A 130 12.60 6.91 6.10
C ILE A 130 13.45 7.67 5.09
N ARG A 131 14.40 6.98 4.46
CA ARG A 131 15.23 7.50 3.36
C ARG A 131 14.73 6.97 2.03
N ILE A 132 14.54 7.87 1.07
CA ILE A 132 14.17 7.57 -0.31
C ILE A 132 15.33 8.02 -1.18
N TYR A 133 15.82 7.17 -2.09
CA TYR A 133 16.87 7.54 -3.05
C TYR A 133 16.33 8.47 -4.13
N ASN A 134 15.07 8.28 -4.53
CA ASN A 134 14.32 9.06 -5.51
C ASN A 134 15.15 9.28 -6.78
N ALA A 135 15.50 8.15 -7.42
CA ALA A 135 16.21 8.13 -8.68
C ALA A 135 15.49 8.98 -9.73
N GLN A 136 16.22 9.87 -10.40
CA GLN A 136 15.67 10.70 -11.48
C GLN A 136 15.73 9.96 -12.83
N ASN A 137 16.69 9.06 -13.01
CA ASN A 137 16.70 8.13 -14.13
C ASN A 137 15.87 6.88 -13.79
N THR A 138 14.83 6.62 -14.58
CA THR A 138 13.85 5.55 -14.35
C THR A 138 14.39 4.15 -14.58
N THR A 139 15.50 3.99 -15.32
CA THR A 139 16.16 2.68 -15.51
C THR A 139 16.57 2.03 -14.19
N PHE A 140 16.75 2.83 -13.12
CA PHE A 140 16.94 2.33 -11.75
C PHE A 140 15.85 1.35 -11.31
N TYR A 141 14.60 1.59 -11.73
CA TYR A 141 13.43 0.81 -11.38
C TYR A 141 13.11 -0.32 -12.38
N GLN A 142 13.98 -0.54 -13.37
CA GLN A 142 13.86 -1.62 -14.36
C GLN A 142 14.95 -2.69 -14.21
N ARG A 143 15.80 -2.56 -13.20
CA ARG A 143 16.93 -3.46 -12.98
C ARG A 143 16.47 -4.86 -12.58
N LYS A 144 17.23 -5.85 -13.07
CA LYS A 144 17.12 -7.24 -12.68
C LYS A 144 18.21 -7.57 -11.66
N LEU A 145 17.81 -8.19 -10.56
CA LEU A 145 18.72 -8.66 -9.53
C LEU A 145 19.32 -10.00 -9.92
N LYS A 146 20.62 -10.18 -9.65
CA LYS A 146 21.26 -11.48 -9.73
C LYS A 146 20.89 -12.26 -8.47
N ASN A 147 20.12 -13.35 -8.63
CA ASN A 147 19.68 -14.25 -7.55
C ASN A 147 18.86 -13.57 -6.43
N PRO A 148 17.66 -13.02 -6.73
CA PRO A 148 16.81 -12.40 -5.71
C PRO A 148 16.32 -13.42 -4.67
N VAL A 149 16.12 -12.95 -3.43
CA VAL A 149 15.61 -13.78 -2.31
C VAL A 149 14.10 -14.02 -2.41
N LEU A 150 13.41 -13.09 -3.08
CA LEU A 150 11.98 -13.07 -3.35
C LEU A 150 11.75 -12.34 -4.67
N LYS A 151 10.82 -12.83 -5.49
CA LYS A 151 10.30 -12.12 -6.67
C LYS A 151 8.87 -11.66 -6.41
N MET A 152 8.55 -10.42 -6.73
CA MET A 152 7.23 -9.85 -6.51
C MET A 152 6.78 -9.01 -7.70
N TRP A 153 5.56 -9.23 -8.16
CA TRP A 153 4.93 -8.38 -9.17
C TRP A 153 4.00 -7.37 -8.51
N ILE A 154 4.00 -6.14 -9.00
CA ILE A 154 3.04 -5.12 -8.64
C ILE A 154 2.20 -4.84 -9.88
N LEU A 155 0.91 -5.21 -9.84
CA LEU A 155 0.03 -4.99 -10.97
C LEU A 155 -0.43 -3.54 -11.01
N ILE A 156 -0.36 -2.92 -12.17
CA ILE A 156 -0.78 -1.55 -12.41
C ILE A 156 -1.69 -1.46 -13.63
N VAL A 157 -2.51 -0.43 -13.67
CA VAL A 157 -3.25 -0.07 -14.88
C VAL A 157 -2.31 0.74 -15.77
N GLY A 158 -1.97 0.20 -16.93
CA GLY A 158 -1.23 0.90 -17.99
C GLY A 158 -1.93 2.20 -18.36
N ARG A 159 -1.20 3.31 -18.33
CA ARG A 159 -1.71 4.62 -18.77
C ARG A 159 -1.13 4.91 -20.13
N LYS A 160 -1.97 5.15 -21.15
CA LYS A 160 -1.51 5.76 -22.40
C LYS A 160 -0.95 7.15 -22.07
N MET A 161 0.37 7.34 -22.18
CA MET A 161 1.06 8.61 -21.89
C MET A 161 2.08 8.88 -22.99
N LYS A 162 2.28 10.16 -23.33
CA LYS A 162 3.38 10.63 -24.19
C LYS A 162 4.72 10.23 -23.55
N ASN A 163 5.55 9.50 -24.30
CA ASN A 163 6.95 9.10 -23.99
C ASN A 163 7.20 7.76 -23.26
N ASP A 164 6.32 6.75 -23.39
CA ASP A 164 6.60 5.31 -23.11
C ASP A 164 7.23 4.92 -21.74
N LEU A 165 7.27 5.82 -20.76
CA LEU A 165 7.86 5.58 -19.45
C LEU A 165 6.78 5.58 -18.35
N PRO A 166 6.70 4.53 -17.50
CA PRO A 166 5.73 4.50 -16.43
C PRO A 166 6.02 5.62 -15.41
N TYR A 167 5.00 6.43 -15.12
CA TYR A 167 5.09 7.41 -14.04
C TYR A 167 5.17 6.66 -12.70
N TYR A 168 6.37 6.50 -12.16
CA TYR A 168 6.58 5.89 -10.85
C TYR A 168 5.98 6.78 -9.76
N THR A 169 4.79 6.41 -9.30
CA THR A 169 4.15 7.01 -8.11
C THR A 169 5.06 6.90 -6.89
N TYR A 170 4.84 7.74 -5.88
CA TYR A 170 5.54 7.65 -4.59
C TYR A 170 5.58 6.20 -4.07
N SER A 171 4.42 5.53 -4.03
CA SER A 171 4.32 4.16 -3.55
C SER A 171 5.16 3.17 -4.37
N ALA A 172 5.15 3.28 -5.70
CA ALA A 172 5.96 2.41 -6.55
C ALA A 172 7.45 2.59 -6.27
N LYS A 173 7.95 3.84 -6.25
CA LYS A 173 9.36 4.13 -5.93
C LYS A 173 9.77 3.54 -4.58
N ARG A 174 8.91 3.71 -3.56
CA ARG A 174 9.15 3.18 -2.21
C ARG A 174 9.25 1.66 -2.17
N PHE A 175 8.42 0.94 -2.92
CA PHE A 175 8.55 -0.52 -3.05
C PHE A 175 9.87 -0.91 -3.70
N PHE A 176 10.23 -0.34 -4.85
CA PHE A 176 11.49 -0.66 -5.53
C PHE A 176 12.73 -0.39 -4.68
N GLU A 177 12.78 0.78 -4.05
CA GLU A 177 13.96 1.18 -3.26
C GLU A 177 14.09 0.35 -1.98
N THR A 178 12.98 0.00 -1.35
CA THR A 178 13.01 -0.88 -0.16
C THR A 178 13.33 -2.32 -0.57
N ALA A 179 12.78 -2.80 -1.69
CA ALA A 179 13.05 -4.12 -2.24
C ALA A 179 14.54 -4.29 -2.60
N TRP A 180 15.13 -3.26 -3.22
CA TRP A 180 16.56 -3.21 -3.53
C TRP A 180 17.41 -3.47 -2.28
N ARG A 181 17.16 -2.75 -1.19
CA ARG A 181 17.91 -2.91 0.07
C ARG A 181 17.75 -4.29 0.71
N ARG A 182 16.70 -5.03 0.32
CA ARG A 182 16.38 -6.37 0.81
C ARG A 182 16.72 -7.49 -0.17
N ASN A 183 17.34 -7.17 -1.31
CA ASN A 183 17.59 -8.12 -2.40
C ASN A 183 16.31 -8.82 -2.93
N ILE A 184 15.21 -8.07 -2.99
CA ILE A 184 13.91 -8.51 -3.50
C ILE A 184 13.74 -7.96 -4.91
N GLN A 185 13.42 -8.83 -5.87
CA GLN A 185 13.06 -8.40 -7.22
C GLN A 185 11.62 -7.91 -7.22
N VAL A 186 11.41 -6.65 -7.58
CA VAL A 186 10.09 -6.09 -7.84
C VAL A 186 9.97 -5.78 -9.33
N GLU A 187 8.82 -6.07 -9.92
CA GLU A 187 8.50 -5.73 -11.30
C GLU A 187 7.11 -5.09 -11.37
N LEU A 188 6.97 -4.03 -12.17
CA LEU A 188 5.66 -3.46 -12.48
C LEU A 188 5.10 -4.19 -13.69
N MET A 189 3.91 -4.75 -13.54
CA MET A 189 3.23 -5.48 -14.62
C MET A 189 1.96 -4.73 -14.99
N GLU A 190 1.83 -4.33 -16.26
CA GLU A 190 0.62 -3.66 -16.75
C GLU A 190 -0.46 -4.69 -17.05
N ILE A 191 -1.64 -4.54 -16.44
CA ILE A 191 -2.70 -5.54 -16.58
C ILE A 191 -3.15 -5.73 -18.03
N GLN A 192 -3.06 -4.70 -18.88
CA GLN A 192 -3.51 -4.74 -20.27
C GLN A 192 -2.59 -5.53 -21.20
N LYS A 193 -1.38 -5.87 -20.73
CA LYS A 193 -0.41 -6.67 -21.48
C LYS A 193 -0.51 -8.16 -21.21
N PHE A 194 -1.33 -8.54 -20.22
CA PHE A 194 -1.57 -9.95 -19.92
C PHE A 194 -2.62 -10.53 -20.83
N ASP A 195 -2.33 -11.66 -21.46
CA ASP A 195 -3.34 -12.53 -22.05
C ASP A 195 -3.40 -13.83 -21.25
N MET A 196 -4.51 -14.56 -21.35
CA MET A 196 -4.67 -15.83 -20.64
C MET A 196 -5.34 -16.86 -21.51
N MET A 197 -4.83 -18.09 -21.44
CA MET A 197 -5.48 -19.26 -22.00
C MET A 197 -6.19 -20.01 -20.88
N VAL A 198 -7.44 -20.41 -21.12
CA VAL A 198 -8.20 -21.28 -20.22
C VAL A 198 -8.65 -22.49 -21.02
N ALA A 199 -8.12 -23.66 -20.68
CA ALA A 199 -8.35 -24.90 -21.41
C ALA A 199 -8.47 -26.10 -20.46
N HIS A 200 -9.32 -27.04 -20.83
CA HIS A 200 -9.61 -28.25 -20.04
C HIS A 200 -8.43 -29.25 -19.99
N ASP A 201 -7.50 -29.15 -20.94
CA ASP A 201 -6.33 -30.02 -21.08
C ASP A 201 -5.17 -29.63 -20.15
N GLY A 202 -5.38 -28.62 -19.31
CA GLY A 202 -4.37 -28.12 -18.38
C GLY A 202 -3.37 -27.14 -18.99
N SER A 203 -3.53 -26.74 -20.27
CA SER A 203 -2.72 -25.68 -20.92
C SER A 203 -3.08 -24.26 -20.45
N ASN A 204 -3.71 -24.15 -19.28
CA ASN A 204 -3.94 -22.88 -18.60
C ASN A 204 -2.61 -22.15 -18.44
N SER A 205 -2.49 -21.02 -19.13
CA SER A 205 -1.27 -20.23 -19.16
C SER A 205 -1.59 -18.75 -18.99
N ILE A 206 -0.57 -18.01 -18.57
CA ILE A 206 -0.60 -16.57 -18.58
C ILE A 206 0.51 -16.10 -19.51
N MET A 207 0.16 -15.17 -20.38
CA MET A 207 1.07 -14.54 -21.34
C MET A 207 1.27 -13.08 -20.94
N TYR A 208 2.40 -12.51 -21.31
CA TYR A 208 2.66 -11.08 -21.16
C TYR A 208 3.34 -10.54 -22.41
N ASP A 209 2.75 -9.50 -23.02
CA ASP A 209 3.18 -8.97 -24.33
C ASP A 209 3.25 -10.07 -25.42
N GLY A 210 2.28 -11.00 -25.42
CA GLY A 210 2.16 -12.08 -26.41
C GLY A 210 2.98 -13.33 -26.12
N GLU A 211 3.88 -13.30 -25.14
CA GLU A 211 4.76 -14.44 -24.80
C GLU A 211 4.24 -15.18 -23.56
N VAL A 212 4.23 -16.52 -23.62
CA VAL A 212 3.85 -17.36 -22.46
C VAL A 212 4.91 -17.22 -21.38
N ILE A 213 4.47 -16.90 -20.15
CA ILE A 213 5.37 -16.82 -19.00
C ILE A 213 5.58 -18.24 -18.46
N PRO A 214 6.82 -18.76 -18.45
CA PRO A 214 7.09 -20.07 -17.89
C PRO A 214 6.95 -20.04 -16.36
N ARG A 215 6.58 -21.18 -15.75
CA ARG A 215 6.29 -21.28 -14.30
C ARG A 215 7.48 -20.87 -13.42
N GLU A 216 8.70 -21.14 -13.87
CA GLU A 216 9.96 -20.77 -13.22
C GLU A 216 10.21 -19.25 -13.15
N GLU A 217 9.51 -18.48 -13.99
CA GLU A 217 9.54 -17.02 -13.98
C GLU A 217 8.42 -16.39 -13.16
N PHE A 218 7.44 -17.19 -12.69
CA PHE A 218 6.38 -16.67 -11.83
C PHE A 218 6.93 -16.01 -10.57
N PRO A 219 6.28 -14.94 -10.09
CA PRO A 219 6.67 -14.29 -8.86
C PRO A 219 6.29 -15.17 -7.67
N ASP A 220 6.93 -14.93 -6.53
CA ASP A 220 6.52 -15.53 -5.26
C ASP A 220 5.27 -14.85 -4.70
N ALA A 221 5.01 -13.60 -5.06
CA ALA A 221 3.82 -12.86 -4.66
C ALA A 221 3.43 -11.77 -5.67
N VAL A 222 2.15 -11.39 -5.67
CA VAL A 222 1.59 -10.33 -6.50
C VAL A 222 0.87 -9.32 -5.60
N LEU A 223 1.09 -8.03 -5.84
CA LEU A 223 0.36 -6.93 -5.19
C LEU A 223 -0.43 -6.12 -6.22
N PRO A 224 -1.75 -6.33 -6.34
CA PRO A 224 -2.57 -5.51 -7.20
C PRO A 224 -2.68 -4.06 -6.68
N ARG A 225 -2.23 -3.10 -7.49
CA ARG A 225 -2.34 -1.65 -7.22
C ARG A 225 -3.23 -0.97 -8.25
N LEU A 226 -4.40 -1.57 -8.45
CA LEU A 226 -5.32 -1.26 -9.56
C LEU A 226 -6.34 -0.14 -9.22
N GLY A 227 -6.43 0.25 -7.94
CA GLY A 227 -7.31 1.32 -7.49
C GLY A 227 -8.81 1.02 -7.63
N ALA A 228 -9.66 2.03 -7.43
CA ALA A 228 -11.12 1.86 -7.42
C ALA A 228 -11.77 1.68 -8.81
N HIS A 229 -10.97 1.69 -9.88
CA HIS A 229 -11.44 1.55 -11.26
C HIS A 229 -10.98 0.25 -11.91
N ILE A 230 -10.62 -0.75 -11.09
CA ILE A 230 -10.36 -2.10 -11.59
C ILE A 230 -11.58 -2.58 -12.38
N ASP A 231 -11.36 -2.93 -13.64
CA ASP A 231 -12.37 -3.41 -14.57
C ASP A 231 -12.44 -4.94 -14.53
N TYR A 232 -13.28 -5.51 -15.40
CA TYR A 232 -13.37 -6.95 -15.54
C TYR A 232 -12.02 -7.58 -15.88
N TRP A 233 -11.24 -6.95 -16.75
CA TRP A 233 -9.95 -7.45 -17.20
C TRP A 233 -8.95 -7.56 -16.04
N GLY A 234 -8.77 -6.49 -15.27
CA GLY A 234 -7.88 -6.50 -14.11
C GLY A 234 -8.27 -7.55 -13.07
N LEU A 235 -9.57 -7.73 -12.84
CA LEU A 235 -10.07 -8.78 -11.96
C LEU A 235 -9.82 -10.19 -12.53
N ALA A 236 -10.00 -10.40 -13.83
CA ALA A 236 -9.73 -11.68 -14.48
C ALA A 236 -8.25 -12.06 -14.39
N VAL A 237 -7.33 -11.10 -14.60
CA VAL A 237 -5.88 -11.32 -14.45
C VAL A 237 -5.54 -11.72 -13.02
N VAL A 238 -6.05 -11.00 -12.02
CA VAL A 238 -5.83 -11.35 -10.60
C VAL A 238 -6.33 -12.75 -10.30
N ARG A 239 -7.56 -13.07 -10.71
CA ARG A 239 -8.17 -14.39 -10.51
C ARG A 239 -7.36 -15.49 -11.18
N GLN A 240 -6.84 -15.26 -12.40
CA GLN A 240 -6.01 -16.23 -13.09
C GLN A 240 -4.68 -16.48 -12.36
N LEU A 241 -4.04 -15.43 -11.85
CA LEU A 241 -2.81 -15.56 -11.05
C LEU A 241 -3.06 -16.38 -9.78
N GLU A 242 -4.19 -16.19 -9.10
CA GLU A 242 -4.59 -17.03 -7.96
C GLU A 242 -4.82 -18.48 -8.37
N LYS A 243 -5.47 -18.74 -9.51
CA LYS A 243 -5.67 -20.11 -10.05
C LYS A 243 -4.37 -20.79 -10.47
N LEU A 244 -3.29 -20.03 -10.66
CA LEU A 244 -1.94 -20.52 -10.90
C LEU A 244 -1.15 -20.72 -9.58
N ASP A 245 -1.83 -20.71 -8.43
CA ASP A 245 -1.27 -20.87 -7.08
C ASP A 245 -0.24 -19.80 -6.70
N ILE A 246 -0.32 -18.61 -7.30
CA ILE A 246 0.51 -17.47 -6.95
C ILE A 246 -0.14 -16.73 -5.78
N LEU A 247 0.65 -16.39 -4.76
CA LEU A 247 0.17 -15.62 -3.62
C LEU A 247 -0.21 -14.19 -4.07
N VAL A 248 -1.46 -13.77 -3.91
CA VAL A 248 -1.93 -12.42 -4.26
C VAL A 248 -2.38 -11.64 -3.02
N LEU A 249 -1.94 -10.38 -2.90
CA LEU A 249 -2.30 -9.46 -1.82
C LEU A 249 -2.77 -8.14 -2.41
N ASN A 250 -4.06 -7.80 -2.49
CA ASN A 250 -5.23 -8.55 -2.05
C ASN A 250 -5.81 -9.43 -3.16
N GLY A 251 -6.53 -10.49 -2.78
CA GLY A 251 -7.09 -11.47 -3.71
C GLY A 251 -8.34 -11.01 -4.47
N PHE A 252 -8.78 -11.78 -5.47
CA PHE A 252 -9.89 -11.43 -6.38
C PHE A 252 -11.18 -11.06 -5.62
N GLU A 253 -11.64 -11.92 -4.71
CA GLU A 253 -12.92 -11.76 -4.01
C GLU A 253 -12.94 -10.47 -3.18
N SER A 254 -11.84 -10.21 -2.45
CA SER A 254 -11.67 -8.99 -1.66
C SER A 254 -11.59 -7.72 -2.53
N LEU A 255 -10.94 -7.77 -3.70
CA LEU A 255 -10.87 -6.65 -4.64
C LEU A 255 -12.23 -6.36 -5.29
N GLU A 256 -12.97 -7.41 -5.65
CA GLU A 256 -14.31 -7.27 -6.21
C GLU A 256 -15.29 -6.67 -5.18
N MET A 257 -15.29 -7.18 -3.95
CA MET A 257 -16.13 -6.70 -2.86
C MET A 257 -15.84 -5.24 -2.50
N THR A 258 -14.56 -4.87 -2.40
CA THR A 258 -14.15 -3.53 -1.93
C THR A 258 -14.24 -2.44 -3.00
N ARG A 259 -14.49 -2.82 -4.26
CA ARG A 259 -14.82 -1.87 -5.34
C ARG A 259 -16.23 -1.28 -5.17
N ASP A 260 -17.15 -2.03 -4.56
CA ASP A 260 -18.50 -1.57 -4.27
C ASP A 260 -18.64 -1.14 -2.80
N LYS A 261 -18.87 0.16 -2.60
CA LYS A 261 -18.99 0.74 -1.25
C LYS A 261 -20.23 0.24 -0.52
N LEU A 262 -21.33 0.00 -1.22
CA LEU A 262 -22.54 -0.51 -0.58
C LEU A 262 -22.33 -1.95 -0.14
N GLN A 263 -21.75 -2.79 -1.01
CA GLN A 263 -21.47 -4.19 -0.69
C GLN A 263 -20.53 -4.29 0.52
N THR A 264 -19.47 -3.47 0.54
CA THR A 264 -18.56 -3.37 1.70
C THR A 264 -19.32 -3.02 2.98
N LEU A 265 -20.17 -1.99 2.94
CA LEU A 265 -20.94 -1.57 4.12
C LEU A 265 -21.99 -2.62 4.55
N GLN A 266 -22.59 -3.35 3.61
CA GLN A 266 -23.51 -4.46 3.91
C GLN A 266 -22.80 -5.60 4.63
N GLN A 267 -21.59 -5.97 4.18
CA GLN A 267 -20.78 -7.00 4.82
C GLN A 267 -20.37 -6.58 6.24
N LEU A 268 -19.91 -5.34 6.42
CA LEU A 268 -19.59 -4.79 7.75
C LEU A 268 -20.82 -4.78 8.67
N ALA A 269 -21.99 -4.38 8.17
CA ALA A 269 -23.22 -4.38 8.95
C ALA A 269 -23.66 -5.79 9.36
N LYS A 270 -23.51 -6.78 8.47
CA LYS A 270 -23.77 -8.20 8.76
C LYS A 270 -22.89 -8.68 9.91
N ASP A 271 -21.62 -8.30 9.91
CA ASP A 271 -20.63 -8.67 10.92
C ASP A 271 -20.69 -7.80 12.19
N GLN A 272 -21.74 -6.97 12.34
CA GLN A 272 -21.97 -6.08 13.49
C GLN A 272 -20.85 -5.04 13.70
N ILE A 273 -20.19 -4.63 12.63
CA ILE A 273 -19.16 -3.59 12.65
C ILE A 273 -19.82 -2.22 12.48
N ALA A 274 -19.47 -1.27 13.37
CA ALA A 274 -20.08 0.05 13.40
C ALA A 274 -19.81 0.82 12.10
N ILE A 275 -20.89 1.21 11.40
CA ILE A 275 -20.88 2.05 10.20
C ILE A 275 -21.89 3.20 10.36
N PRO A 276 -21.75 4.32 9.62
CA PRO A 276 -22.81 5.32 9.56
C PRO A 276 -24.07 4.72 8.93
N LYS A 277 -25.25 5.14 9.40
CA LYS A 277 -26.52 4.70 8.79
C LYS A 277 -26.51 4.99 7.30
N THR A 278 -26.82 4.00 6.47
CA THR A 278 -26.62 4.07 5.01
C THR A 278 -27.85 3.52 4.29
N MET A 279 -28.23 4.16 3.18
CA MET A 279 -29.33 3.79 2.30
C MET A 279 -28.88 3.91 0.85
N ILE A 280 -29.35 3.01 -0.02
CA ILE A 280 -29.25 3.16 -1.47
C ILE A 280 -30.52 3.84 -1.99
N ALA A 281 -30.35 4.77 -2.92
CA ALA A 281 -31.45 5.44 -3.61
C ALA A 281 -31.27 5.36 -5.13
N ARG A 282 -32.39 5.27 -5.84
CA ARG A 282 -32.48 5.38 -7.30
C ARG A 282 -33.10 6.73 -7.65
N PHE A 283 -32.76 7.27 -8.82
CA PHE A 283 -33.45 8.45 -9.33
C PHE A 283 -34.82 8.11 -9.93
N PRO A 284 -35.80 9.03 -9.82
CA PRO A 284 -35.76 10.23 -8.97
C PRO A 284 -35.76 9.85 -7.47
N ILE A 285 -34.96 10.56 -6.67
CA ILE A 285 -34.80 10.27 -5.25
C ILE A 285 -36.04 10.78 -4.49
N ASP A 286 -36.77 9.88 -3.83
CA ASP A 286 -37.90 10.23 -2.97
C ASP A 286 -37.41 10.83 -1.64
N THR A 287 -37.51 12.16 -1.50
CA THR A 287 -37.05 12.88 -0.29
C THR A 287 -37.89 12.55 0.94
N SER A 288 -39.15 12.10 0.78
CA SER A 288 -40.01 11.74 1.90
C SER A 288 -39.51 10.50 2.65
N ILE A 289 -38.87 9.56 1.95
CA ILE A 289 -38.23 8.38 2.57
C ILE A 289 -36.98 8.82 3.33
N ILE A 290 -36.21 9.76 2.78
CA ILE A 290 -34.99 10.28 3.42
C ILE A 290 -35.34 10.90 4.76
N SER A 291 -36.31 11.82 4.79
CA SER A 291 -36.66 12.55 6.03
C SER A 291 -37.31 11.67 7.09
N ARG A 292 -37.89 10.53 6.71
CA ARG A 292 -38.38 9.51 7.67
C ARG A 292 -37.26 8.75 8.36
N HIS A 293 -36.08 8.61 7.73
CA HIS A 293 -35.01 7.76 8.21
C HIS A 293 -33.71 8.50 8.57
N PHE A 294 -33.52 9.72 8.10
CA PHE A 294 -32.30 10.50 8.27
C PHE A 294 -32.61 11.90 8.78
N SER A 295 -31.67 12.44 9.56
CA SER A 295 -31.64 13.87 9.90
C SER A 295 -30.62 14.56 8.99
N PHE A 296 -30.98 15.75 8.51
CA PHE A 296 -30.04 16.59 7.78
C PHE A 296 -29.03 17.25 8.74
N PRO A 297 -27.80 17.51 8.30
CA PRO A 297 -27.29 17.22 6.96
C PRO A 297 -26.99 15.74 6.73
N ILE A 298 -27.00 15.31 5.46
CA ILE A 298 -26.66 13.94 5.03
C ILE A 298 -25.49 13.97 4.05
N ILE A 299 -24.86 12.81 3.84
CA ILE A 299 -23.87 12.57 2.80
C ILE A 299 -24.53 11.87 1.62
N LEU A 300 -24.36 12.43 0.42
CA LEU A 300 -24.78 11.82 -0.84
C LEU A 300 -23.53 11.43 -1.65
N LYS A 301 -23.34 10.15 -1.97
CA LYS A 301 -22.15 9.66 -2.69
C LYS A 301 -22.45 8.60 -3.73
N LYS A 302 -21.63 8.51 -4.77
CA LYS A 302 -21.69 7.41 -5.75
C LYS A 302 -21.25 6.08 -5.12
N SER A 303 -21.84 4.96 -5.55
CA SER A 303 -21.47 3.62 -5.09
C SER A 303 -20.05 3.20 -5.47
N SER A 304 -19.52 3.75 -6.57
CA SER A 304 -18.17 3.51 -7.07
C SER A 304 -17.34 4.79 -7.22
N GLY A 305 -16.01 4.64 -7.24
CA GLY A 305 -15.02 5.71 -7.41
C GLY A 305 -14.18 6.01 -6.17
N SER A 306 -13.10 6.78 -6.35
CA SER A 306 -12.10 7.07 -5.30
C SER A 306 -11.89 8.58 -5.06
N GLN A 307 -11.09 8.90 -4.03
CA GLN A 307 -10.57 10.24 -3.74
C GLN A 307 -11.64 11.32 -3.46
N GLY A 308 -12.82 10.93 -2.97
CA GLY A 308 -13.88 11.86 -2.57
C GLY A 308 -14.55 12.64 -3.72
N LYS A 309 -14.28 12.27 -4.98
CA LYS A 309 -15.02 12.77 -6.15
C LYS A 309 -16.42 12.18 -6.14
N GLY A 310 -17.45 13.04 -6.18
CA GLY A 310 -18.85 12.61 -6.11
C GLY A 310 -19.34 12.26 -4.71
N VAL A 311 -18.79 12.92 -3.67
CA VAL A 311 -19.34 12.94 -2.30
C VAL A 311 -19.83 14.36 -2.01
N LEU A 312 -21.10 14.53 -1.64
CA LEU A 312 -21.75 15.81 -1.39
C LEU A 312 -22.28 15.83 0.04
N LEU A 313 -22.15 16.97 0.71
CA LEU A 313 -22.83 17.25 1.96
C LEU A 313 -24.11 18.00 1.62
N VAL A 314 -25.25 17.40 1.93
CA VAL A 314 -26.57 17.93 1.60
C VAL A 314 -27.25 18.40 2.87
N GLN A 315 -27.67 19.66 2.90
CA GLN A 315 -28.20 20.34 4.08
C GLN A 315 -29.73 20.25 4.20
N SER A 316 -30.44 19.99 3.10
CA SER A 316 -31.90 19.95 3.09
C SER A 316 -32.45 19.11 1.93
N GLU A 317 -33.74 18.77 1.99
CA GLU A 317 -34.45 18.09 0.90
C GLU A 317 -34.41 18.87 -0.41
N ASP A 318 -34.54 20.20 -0.36
CA ASP A 318 -34.56 21.03 -1.56
C ASP A 318 -33.23 21.01 -2.31
N GLN A 319 -32.11 20.84 -1.58
CA GLN A 319 -30.81 20.63 -2.22
C GLN A 319 -30.77 19.30 -2.99
N ILE A 320 -31.49 18.25 -2.57
CA ILE A 320 -31.55 16.98 -3.30
C ILE A 320 -32.29 17.17 -4.63
N LYS A 321 -33.42 17.88 -4.60
CA LYS A 321 -34.23 18.15 -5.80
C LYS A 321 -33.42 18.94 -6.84
N GLY A 322 -32.68 19.96 -6.40
CA GLY A 322 -31.81 20.76 -7.28
C GLY A 322 -30.58 20.03 -7.82
N LEU A 323 -30.18 18.90 -7.22
CA LEU A 323 -29.04 18.10 -7.69
C LEU A 323 -29.39 17.15 -8.85
N GLY A 324 -30.68 16.93 -9.14
CA GLY A 324 -31.13 15.98 -10.16
C GLY A 324 -30.47 16.21 -11.53
N ASP A 325 -30.37 17.46 -11.97
CA ASP A 325 -29.82 17.84 -13.28
C ASP A 325 -28.29 17.70 -13.35
N MET A 326 -27.60 17.65 -12.21
CA MET A 326 -26.13 17.55 -12.13
C MET A 326 -25.62 16.14 -11.91
N LEU A 327 -26.50 15.19 -11.53
CA LEU A 327 -26.13 13.83 -11.19
C LEU A 327 -26.41 12.89 -12.35
N ASP A 328 -25.57 11.85 -12.47
CA ASP A 328 -25.83 10.75 -13.41
C ASP A 328 -27.01 9.93 -12.89
N THR A 329 -28.20 10.25 -13.38
CA THR A 329 -29.47 9.67 -12.93
C THR A 329 -29.62 8.19 -13.30
N THR A 330 -28.77 7.66 -14.18
CA THR A 330 -28.77 6.25 -14.58
C THR A 330 -28.18 5.32 -13.52
N LYS A 331 -27.46 5.88 -12.53
CA LYS A 331 -26.75 5.11 -11.51
C LYS A 331 -27.35 5.32 -10.11
N PRO A 332 -27.32 4.29 -9.26
CA PRO A 332 -27.76 4.43 -7.87
C PRO A 332 -26.80 5.33 -7.08
N MET A 333 -27.36 5.99 -6.08
CA MET A 333 -26.64 6.83 -5.12
C MET A 333 -26.72 6.21 -3.73
N ILE A 334 -25.68 6.45 -2.93
CA ILE A 334 -25.64 6.11 -1.51
C ILE A 334 -25.93 7.38 -0.72
N ILE A 335 -26.94 7.30 0.15
CA ILE A 335 -27.27 8.29 1.17
C ILE A 335 -26.74 7.77 2.50
N GLN A 336 -26.05 8.61 3.25
CA GLN A 336 -25.39 8.22 4.48
C GLN A 336 -25.53 9.30 5.56
N GLU A 337 -25.65 8.89 6.82
CA GLU A 337 -25.63 9.76 8.00
C GLU A 337 -24.37 10.63 8.01
N PHE A 338 -24.53 11.92 8.30
CA PHE A 338 -23.40 12.81 8.52
C PHE A 338 -22.92 12.74 9.98
N ILE A 339 -21.70 12.26 10.18
CA ILE A 339 -21.08 12.19 11.51
C ILE A 339 -20.43 13.54 11.84
N ALA A 340 -21.17 14.41 12.52
CA ALA A 340 -20.76 15.79 12.80
C ALA A 340 -19.45 15.91 13.61
N ALA A 341 -19.19 14.99 14.54
CA ALA A 341 -17.95 14.96 15.35
C ALA A 341 -16.67 14.70 14.51
N SER A 342 -16.85 14.14 13.31
CA SER A 342 -15.80 13.90 12.32
C SER A 342 -15.76 14.95 11.21
N LYS A 343 -16.47 16.08 11.33
CA LYS A 343 -16.47 17.13 10.30
C LYS A 343 -15.04 17.66 10.07
N GLY A 344 -14.55 17.52 8.84
CA GLY A 344 -13.23 18.03 8.44
C GLY A 344 -12.05 17.19 8.92
N ARG A 345 -12.28 16.03 9.55
CA ARG A 345 -11.22 15.14 10.02
C ARG A 345 -11.65 13.68 10.01
N ASP A 346 -10.71 12.79 9.72
CA ASP A 346 -10.93 11.35 9.84
C ASP A 346 -9.62 10.63 10.16
N ILE A 347 -9.73 9.39 10.62
CA ILE A 347 -8.58 8.54 10.91
C ILE A 347 -8.41 7.54 9.77
N ARG A 348 -7.21 7.47 9.21
CA ARG A 348 -6.81 6.37 8.34
C ARG A 348 -5.86 5.43 9.08
N ALA A 349 -6.32 4.21 9.33
CA ALA A 349 -5.48 3.11 9.79
C ALA A 349 -5.01 2.29 8.59
N ILE A 350 -3.76 1.83 8.60
CA ILE A 350 -3.30 0.80 7.65
C ILE A 350 -3.24 -0.53 8.38
N VAL A 351 -3.98 -1.51 7.86
CA VAL A 351 -3.97 -2.90 8.33
C VAL A 351 -3.13 -3.72 7.36
N LEU A 352 -2.24 -4.54 7.90
CA LEU A 352 -1.45 -5.51 7.16
C LEU A 352 -1.43 -6.84 7.90
N GLY A 353 -1.88 -7.92 7.26
CA GLY A 353 -1.82 -9.27 7.81
C GLY A 353 -2.52 -9.43 9.15
N GLY A 354 -3.66 -8.75 9.34
CA GLY A 354 -4.43 -8.79 10.60
C GLY A 354 -3.88 -7.92 11.73
N LYS A 355 -2.93 -7.00 11.46
CA LYS A 355 -2.40 -6.05 12.43
C LYS A 355 -2.48 -4.61 11.91
N VAL A 356 -2.79 -3.64 12.79
CA VAL A 356 -2.64 -2.22 12.45
C VAL A 356 -1.17 -1.84 12.53
N ILE A 357 -0.56 -1.48 11.40
CA ILE A 357 0.85 -1.05 11.37
C ILE A 357 1.03 0.42 11.77
N GLY A 358 -0.07 1.17 11.81
CA GLY A 358 -0.14 2.53 12.33
C GLY A 358 -1.44 3.22 11.89
N ALA A 359 -1.65 4.44 12.39
CA ALA A 359 -2.77 5.29 11.98
C ALA A 359 -2.35 6.76 11.88
N MET A 360 -3.01 7.48 10.99
CA MET A 360 -2.88 8.93 10.85
C MET A 360 -4.26 9.59 10.92
N MET A 361 -4.32 10.76 11.55
CA MET A 361 -5.43 11.70 11.41
C MET A 361 -5.18 12.50 10.14
N ARG A 362 -6.18 12.58 9.27
CA ARG A 362 -6.19 13.53 8.17
C ARG A 362 -7.13 14.67 8.52
N VAL A 363 -6.71 15.91 8.26
CA VAL A 363 -7.52 17.09 8.56
C VAL A 363 -7.59 18.00 7.33
N ALA A 364 -8.80 18.43 7.00
CA ALA A 364 -9.07 19.33 5.89
C ALA A 364 -8.47 20.73 6.14
N LYS A 365 -7.94 21.37 5.10
CA LYS A 365 -7.59 22.80 5.16
C LYS A 365 -8.84 23.69 5.20
N SER A 366 -9.87 23.28 4.46
CA SER A 366 -11.22 23.87 4.48
C SER A 366 -12.25 22.82 4.04
N GLY A 367 -13.50 22.97 4.46
CA GLY A 367 -14.59 22.04 4.14
C GLY A 367 -14.64 20.79 5.04
N PHE A 368 -15.51 19.85 4.70
CA PHE A 368 -15.78 18.67 5.54
C PHE A 368 -14.93 17.44 5.16
N LYS A 369 -14.25 17.45 4.01
CA LYS A 369 -13.46 16.32 3.49
C LYS A 369 -12.00 16.48 3.84
N SER A 370 -11.42 15.50 4.51
CA SER A 370 -10.04 15.49 5.02
C SER A 370 -9.00 14.84 4.11
N ASN A 371 -9.30 14.64 2.81
CA ASN A 371 -8.38 13.94 1.91
C ASN A 371 -7.03 14.65 1.81
N PHE A 372 -5.94 13.97 2.19
CA PHE A 372 -4.55 14.48 2.12
C PHE A 372 -4.20 15.03 0.72
N HIS A 373 -4.61 14.34 -0.34
CA HIS A 373 -4.38 14.77 -1.73
C HIS A 373 -5.08 16.09 -2.12
N GLN A 374 -5.93 16.65 -1.26
CA GLN A 374 -6.61 17.95 -1.45
C GLN A 374 -5.98 19.07 -0.60
N GLY A 375 -4.74 18.88 -0.13
CA GLY A 375 -4.01 19.90 0.64
C GLY A 375 -4.35 19.92 2.14
N GLY A 376 -5.00 18.85 2.64
CA GLY A 376 -5.17 18.62 4.07
C GLY A 376 -3.86 18.22 4.75
N TYR A 377 -3.74 18.45 6.05
CA TYR A 377 -2.57 18.05 6.84
C TYR A 377 -2.79 16.69 7.52
N VAL A 378 -1.69 16.01 7.84
CA VAL A 378 -1.68 14.69 8.47
C VAL A 378 -0.94 14.74 9.80
N LYS A 379 -1.40 13.95 10.78
CA LYS A 379 -0.76 13.80 12.10
C LYS A 379 -0.80 12.34 12.54
N PRO A 380 0.19 11.82 13.29
CA PRO A 380 0.10 10.48 13.84
C PRO A 380 -1.06 10.36 14.85
N VAL A 381 -1.65 9.19 14.93
CA VAL A 381 -2.70 8.86 15.90
C VAL A 381 -2.22 7.72 16.80
N LYS A 382 -2.35 7.90 18.12
CA LYS A 382 -2.16 6.81 19.07
C LYS A 382 -3.34 5.85 18.98
N LEU A 383 -3.06 4.58 18.71
CA LEU A 383 -4.07 3.54 18.63
C LEU A 383 -4.65 3.26 20.02
N SER A 384 -5.97 3.32 20.15
CA SER A 384 -6.69 2.73 21.27
C SER A 384 -7.09 1.30 20.92
N ASN A 385 -7.33 0.46 21.94
CA ASN A 385 -7.77 -0.93 21.72
C ASN A 385 -9.04 -1.01 20.86
N LEU A 386 -9.98 -0.08 21.07
CA LEU A 386 -11.22 -0.01 20.28
C LEU A 386 -10.93 0.32 18.81
N LEU A 387 -10.06 1.30 18.54
CA LEU A 387 -9.70 1.70 17.19
C LEU A 387 -8.94 0.60 16.45
N GLU A 388 -8.01 -0.08 17.14
CA GLU A 388 -7.26 -1.20 16.59
C GLU A 388 -8.17 -2.39 16.27
N TRP A 389 -9.01 -2.80 17.23
CA TRP A 389 -10.00 -3.86 17.02
C TRP A 389 -10.91 -3.53 15.85
N LEU A 390 -11.48 -2.33 15.80
CA LEU A 390 -12.41 -1.93 14.74
C LEU A 390 -11.74 -1.97 13.36
N ALA A 391 -10.50 -1.47 13.24
CA ALA A 391 -9.77 -1.50 11.98
C ALA A 391 -9.45 -2.94 11.52
N ILE A 392 -9.00 -3.81 12.44
CA ILE A 392 -8.68 -5.20 12.14
C ILE A 392 -9.94 -5.96 11.74
N SER A 393 -11.02 -5.85 12.51
CA SER A 393 -12.30 -6.51 12.22
C SER A 393 -12.87 -6.05 10.89
N ALA A 394 -12.76 -4.76 10.56
CA ALA A 394 -13.19 -4.23 9.27
C ALA A 394 -12.41 -4.85 8.10
N ALA A 395 -11.07 -4.92 8.18
CA ALA A 395 -10.25 -5.52 7.13
C ALA A 395 -10.49 -7.04 7.00
N GLN A 396 -10.68 -7.75 8.11
CA GLN A 396 -10.96 -9.18 8.12
C GLN A 396 -12.34 -9.52 7.53
N SER A 397 -13.36 -8.70 7.82
CA SER A 397 -14.73 -8.84 7.31
C SER A 397 -14.80 -8.83 5.76
N VAL A 398 -13.84 -8.15 5.11
CA VAL A 398 -13.73 -8.08 3.65
C VAL A 398 -12.47 -8.78 3.10
N GLU A 399 -11.83 -9.61 3.93
CA GLU A 399 -10.69 -10.46 3.56
C GLU A 399 -9.50 -9.72 2.93
N LEU A 400 -9.22 -8.50 3.39
CA LEU A 400 -8.05 -7.73 2.93
C LEU A 400 -6.82 -8.00 3.80
N ASP A 401 -5.78 -8.50 3.15
CA ASP A 401 -4.43 -8.61 3.71
C ASP A 401 -3.76 -7.24 3.89
N PHE A 402 -3.96 -6.31 2.95
CA PHE A 402 -3.39 -4.96 2.97
C PHE A 402 -4.49 -3.92 2.72
N ALA A 403 -4.93 -3.23 3.77
CA ALA A 403 -6.07 -2.34 3.73
C ALA A 403 -5.75 -0.95 4.29
N GLY A 404 -6.33 0.09 3.69
CA GLY A 404 -6.50 1.38 4.33
C GLY A 404 -7.93 1.52 4.83
N VAL A 405 -8.12 1.60 6.14
CA VAL A 405 -9.43 1.71 6.78
C VAL A 405 -9.67 3.17 7.15
N ASP A 406 -10.70 3.78 6.57
CA ASP A 406 -11.11 5.16 6.86
C ASP A 406 -12.20 5.15 7.94
N ILE A 407 -11.92 5.85 9.03
CA ILE A 407 -12.67 5.77 10.30
C ILE A 407 -13.13 7.18 10.69
N LEU A 408 -14.42 7.33 10.92
CA LEU A 408 -15.03 8.55 11.44
C LEU A 408 -15.05 8.53 12.96
N ILE A 409 -14.83 9.70 13.55
CA ILE A 409 -14.91 9.93 14.99
C ILE A 409 -16.36 10.28 15.32
N ASP A 410 -16.98 9.50 16.18
CA ASP A 410 -18.36 9.72 16.63
C ASP A 410 -18.39 9.83 18.16
N ARG A 411 -18.12 11.05 18.67
CA ARG A 411 -17.98 11.33 20.11
C ARG A 411 -16.91 10.44 20.74
N ASP A 412 -17.29 9.53 21.63
CA ASP A 412 -16.40 8.59 22.33
C ASP A 412 -16.26 7.24 21.61
N THR A 413 -16.83 7.11 20.41
CA THR A 413 -16.75 5.89 19.58
C THR A 413 -16.32 6.20 18.13
N TYR A 414 -16.32 5.17 17.30
CA TYR A 414 -15.85 5.21 15.92
C TYR A 414 -16.81 4.48 14.98
N LYS A 415 -16.83 4.90 13.72
CA LYS A 415 -17.60 4.27 12.64
C LYS A 415 -16.74 4.10 11.39
N ILE A 416 -16.79 2.93 10.74
CA ILE A 416 -16.09 2.68 9.47
C ILE A 416 -16.79 3.41 8.34
N CYS A 417 -16.05 4.25 7.61
CA CYS A 417 -16.56 5.02 6.47
C CYS A 417 -16.36 4.28 5.14
N GLU A 418 -15.15 3.76 4.95
CA GLU A 418 -14.67 3.16 3.71
C GLU A 418 -13.48 2.26 4.01
N ILE A 419 -13.32 1.19 3.23
CA ILE A 419 -12.13 0.34 3.25
C ILE A 419 -11.52 0.33 1.86
N ASN A 420 -10.22 0.61 1.78
CA ASN A 420 -9.47 0.72 0.54
C ASN A 420 -8.51 -0.46 0.40
N SER A 421 -8.65 -1.25 -0.66
CA SER A 421 -7.79 -2.39 -0.99
C SER A 421 -6.44 -2.03 -1.63
N SER A 422 -6.26 -0.76 -2.02
CA SER A 422 -4.98 -0.26 -2.55
C SER A 422 -4.64 1.11 -1.95
N PRO A 423 -4.38 1.17 -0.62
CA PRO A 423 -4.18 2.44 0.06
C PRO A 423 -2.92 3.16 -0.42
N GLY A 424 -3.03 4.46 -0.67
CA GLY A 424 -1.86 5.34 -0.77
C GLY A 424 -1.28 5.60 0.62
N PHE A 425 0.05 5.60 0.73
CA PHE A 425 0.74 5.66 2.02
C PHE A 425 1.78 6.79 2.15
N GLU A 426 1.85 7.73 1.21
CA GLU A 426 2.78 8.88 1.31
C GLU A 426 2.52 9.74 2.54
N GLY A 427 1.29 10.25 2.70
CA GLY A 427 0.88 10.98 3.89
C GLY A 427 0.99 10.15 5.18
N PHE A 428 0.83 8.82 5.07
CA PHE A 428 0.93 7.91 6.20
C PHE A 428 2.38 7.75 6.67
N GLU A 429 3.33 7.50 5.76
CA GLU A 429 4.76 7.44 6.08
C GLU A 429 5.27 8.79 6.61
N LEU A 430 4.78 9.90 6.04
CA LEU A 430 5.06 11.27 6.54
C LEU A 430 4.59 11.47 7.97
N ALA A 431 3.37 11.03 8.31
CA ALA A 431 2.80 11.25 9.63
C ALA A 431 3.36 10.29 10.69
N THR A 432 3.63 9.03 10.33
CA THR A 432 3.93 7.96 11.30
C THR A 432 5.39 7.54 11.34
N GLY A 433 6.15 7.80 10.27
CA GLY A 433 7.51 7.29 10.11
C GLY A 433 7.60 5.77 9.91
N VAL A 434 6.46 5.07 9.75
CA VAL A 434 6.42 3.62 9.49
C VAL A 434 6.82 3.34 8.04
N ASN A 435 7.78 2.45 7.81
CA ASN A 435 8.17 2.02 6.45
C ASN A 435 7.17 0.97 5.94
N VAL A 436 6.18 1.38 5.15
CA VAL A 436 5.08 0.50 4.70
C VAL A 436 5.57 -0.63 3.79
N PRO A 437 6.41 -0.38 2.76
CA PRO A 437 6.99 -1.47 1.96
C PRO A 437 7.74 -2.51 2.77
N ASP A 438 8.51 -2.09 3.78
CA ASP A 438 9.28 -3.02 4.61
C ASP A 438 8.36 -3.93 5.44
N GLN A 439 7.31 -3.36 6.02
CA GLN A 439 6.26 -4.16 6.70
C GLN A 439 5.62 -5.15 5.74
N LEU A 440 5.29 -4.72 4.50
CA LEU A 440 4.70 -5.58 3.48
C LEU A 440 5.64 -6.72 3.08
N PHE A 441 6.92 -6.46 2.85
CA PHE A 441 7.88 -7.51 2.52
C PHE A 441 8.08 -8.49 3.66
N ASN A 442 8.12 -8.04 4.92
CA ASN A 442 8.14 -8.94 6.08
C ASN A 442 6.91 -9.87 6.09
N TYR A 443 5.73 -9.33 5.78
CA TYR A 443 4.51 -10.12 5.71
C TYR A 443 4.54 -11.14 4.55
N VAL A 444 4.97 -10.73 3.36
CA VAL A 444 5.08 -11.62 2.19
C VAL A 444 6.12 -12.71 2.44
N GLU A 445 7.28 -12.39 2.99
CA GLU A 445 8.30 -13.38 3.37
C GLU A 445 7.73 -14.38 4.38
N LEU A 446 6.97 -13.94 5.38
CA LEU A 446 6.31 -14.83 6.33
C LEU A 446 5.30 -15.77 5.64
N LYS A 447 4.37 -15.24 4.84
CA LYS A 447 3.35 -16.04 4.14
C LYS A 447 3.99 -17.02 3.16
N THR A 448 4.97 -16.57 2.37
CA THR A 448 5.70 -17.43 1.42
C THR A 448 6.57 -18.46 2.12
N SER A 449 7.15 -18.15 3.29
CA SER A 449 7.93 -19.11 4.11
C SER A 449 7.07 -20.22 4.69
N ILE A 450 5.86 -19.89 5.14
CA ILE A 450 4.88 -20.88 5.60
C ILE A 450 4.48 -21.78 4.43
N TRP A 451 4.17 -21.18 3.27
CA TRP A 451 3.87 -21.91 2.04
C TRP A 451 5.00 -22.83 1.58
N ARG A 452 6.24 -22.34 1.52
CA ARG A 452 7.44 -23.12 1.17
C ARG A 452 7.78 -24.22 2.19
N LYS A 453 7.32 -24.11 3.44
CA LYS A 453 7.46 -25.19 4.44
C LYS A 453 6.39 -26.27 4.27
N LEU A 454 5.19 -25.90 3.81
CA LEU A 454 4.12 -26.83 3.48
C LEU A 454 4.39 -27.54 2.14
N ASP A 455 5.00 -26.84 1.18
CA ASP A 455 5.45 -27.38 -0.10
C ASP A 455 6.89 -27.94 0.01
N LYS A 456 7.01 -29.24 0.33
CA LYS A 456 8.28 -29.95 0.62
C LYS A 456 9.33 -29.93 -0.52
N LYS A 457 9.05 -29.33 -1.68
CA LYS A 457 9.91 -29.37 -2.88
C LYS A 457 10.86 -28.17 -3.06
N LYS A 458 10.72 -27.05 -2.34
CA LYS A 458 11.58 -25.86 -2.56
C LYS A 458 12.67 -25.71 -1.48
N LYS A 459 13.94 -25.81 -1.89
CA LYS A 459 15.12 -25.57 -1.02
C LYS A 459 15.10 -24.14 -0.46
N LYS A 460 15.34 -23.99 0.85
CA LYS A 460 15.47 -22.69 1.53
C LYS A 460 16.71 -21.95 0.99
N LYS A 461 16.54 -20.79 0.37
CA LYS A 461 17.64 -19.85 0.10
C LYS A 461 17.74 -18.88 1.28
N LYS A 462 18.94 -18.73 1.87
CA LYS A 462 19.20 -17.71 2.89
C LYS A 462 19.24 -16.34 2.21
N PRO A 463 18.65 -15.29 2.80
CA PRO A 463 18.76 -13.95 2.25
C PRO A 463 20.21 -13.49 2.27
N VAL A 464 20.73 -13.10 1.11
CA VAL A 464 21.98 -12.33 1.02
C VAL A 464 21.56 -10.87 1.11
N LEU A 465 21.83 -10.24 2.25
CA LEU A 465 21.71 -8.80 2.39
C LEU A 465 22.74 -8.16 1.46
N ILE A 466 22.29 -7.28 0.56
CA ILE A 466 23.21 -6.42 -0.18
C ILE A 466 23.75 -5.41 0.86
N PRO A 467 25.06 -5.33 1.09
CA PRO A 467 25.61 -4.38 2.05
C PRO A 467 25.20 -2.96 1.64
N VAL A 468 24.34 -2.35 2.45
CA VAL A 468 24.30 -0.89 2.55
C VAL A 468 24.96 -0.64 3.89
N GLU A 469 26.30 -0.52 3.85
CA GLU A 469 27.12 -0.38 5.06
C GLU A 469 26.75 0.86 5.87
N ALA A 470 27.14 0.79 7.14
CA ALA A 470 26.56 1.43 8.29
C ALA A 470 26.50 2.97 8.27
N GLU A 471 25.60 3.44 9.12
CA GLU A 471 25.24 4.80 9.41
C GLU A 471 26.43 5.64 9.90
N HIS A 472 26.90 6.58 9.08
CA HIS A 472 27.63 7.74 9.57
C HIS A 472 26.70 8.95 9.64
N VAL A 473 26.04 9.11 10.79
CA VAL A 473 25.65 10.45 11.23
C VAL A 473 26.95 11.14 11.63
N VAL A 474 27.42 12.09 10.85
CA VAL A 474 28.44 13.03 11.33
C VAL A 474 27.73 13.88 12.39
N ALA A 475 27.78 13.42 13.64
CA ALA A 475 27.48 14.28 14.78
C ALA A 475 28.45 15.46 14.68
N SER A 476 27.92 16.66 14.53
CA SER A 476 28.69 17.87 14.79
C SER A 476 29.29 17.70 16.18
N LYS A 477 30.62 17.81 16.27
CA LYS A 477 31.32 17.79 17.56
C LYS A 477 30.57 18.69 18.54
N PRO A 478 30.33 18.27 19.79
CA PRO A 478 29.80 19.19 20.79
C PRO A 478 30.79 20.35 20.89
N GLU A 479 30.28 21.57 20.71
CA GLU A 479 31.01 22.79 21.05
C GLU A 479 31.59 22.60 22.45
N GLN A 480 32.88 22.91 22.60
CA GLN A 480 33.54 22.97 23.90
C GLN A 480 32.65 23.77 24.84
N LYS A 481 32.16 23.12 25.89
CA LYS A 481 31.58 23.81 27.03
C LYS A 481 32.64 24.76 27.55
N GLN A 482 32.47 26.05 27.31
CA GLN A 482 33.06 27.07 28.16
C GLN A 482 32.36 26.94 29.50
N ASP A 483 33.11 26.55 30.53
CA ASP A 483 32.65 26.61 31.90
C ASP A 483 32.38 28.08 32.25
N ILE A 484 31.11 28.46 32.21
CA ILE A 484 30.65 29.69 32.84
C ILE A 484 30.48 29.35 34.31
N GLN A 485 31.44 29.77 35.15
CA GLN A 485 31.24 29.85 36.58
C GLN A 485 30.14 30.88 36.85
N ILE A 486 29.01 30.43 37.38
CA ILE A 486 27.95 31.29 37.89
C ILE A 486 28.20 31.42 39.40
N ASP A 487 28.48 32.64 39.83
CA ASP A 487 28.54 33.02 41.25
C ASP A 487 27.14 32.91 41.86
N LEU A 488 27.02 32.09 42.90
CA LEU A 488 25.80 31.92 43.68
C LEU A 488 25.75 33.00 44.76
N ASN A 489 25.37 34.23 44.38
CA ASN A 489 24.83 35.21 45.32
C ASN A 489 23.86 36.19 44.63
N GLY A 490 22.58 35.76 44.61
CA GLY A 490 21.39 36.60 44.80
C GLY A 490 21.16 37.82 43.92
N GLN A 491 20.26 37.69 42.94
CA GLN A 491 18.97 38.42 42.86
C GLN A 491 18.22 38.04 41.57
N GLN A 492 16.90 37.84 41.69
CA GLN A 492 15.98 37.45 40.62
C GLN A 492 15.90 38.47 39.47
N LEU A 493 15.91 37.98 38.23
CA LEU A 493 14.71 37.86 37.38
C LEU A 493 14.96 36.89 36.22
#